data_AF-A0A357ICL0-F1
#
_entry.id   AF-A0A357ICL0-F1
#
_cell.length_a   1.000
_cell.length_b   1.000
_cell.length_c   1.000
_cell.angle_alpha   90.00
_cell.angle_beta   90.00
_cell.angle_gamma   90.00
#
_symmetry.space_group_name_H-M   'P 1'
#
loop_
_entity.id
_entity.type
_entity.pdbx_description
1 polymer ?
#
loop_
_entity_poly.entity_id
_entity_poly.type
_entity_poly.pdbx_seq_one_letter_code
_entity_poly.pdbx_strand_id
1 'polypeptide(L)' 'MDRAALPRAGIRDRPLAQTPIATAYRWEALPMTAPFPEDNPPSPAKIALGKRLFFDKRLSRDNQVACASCHV' A
#
# COMPACT_ATOMS: atom_id res chain seq x y z
N MET A 1 23.02 -23.61 11.56
CA MET A 1 23.60 -22.61 12.46
C MET A 1 23.06 -21.21 12.17
N ASP A 2 21.83 -20.79 12.45
CA ASP A 2 20.51 -21.41 12.37
C ASP A 2 19.61 -20.31 11.81
N ARG A 3 19.17 -20.47 10.56
CA ARG A 3 18.20 -19.56 9.95
C ARG A 3 16.84 -19.93 10.53
N ALA A 4 16.53 -19.38 11.71
CA ALA A 4 15.15 -19.34 12.19
C ALA A 4 14.31 -18.69 11.07
N ALA A 5 13.49 -19.52 10.43
CA ALA A 5 12.57 -19.06 9.42
C ALA A 5 11.54 -18.16 10.10
N LEU A 6 11.65 -16.85 9.91
CA LEU A 6 10.52 -15.96 10.16
C LEU A 6 9.32 -16.52 9.38
N PRO A 7 8.15 -16.71 10.02
CA PRO A 7 6.97 -17.20 9.31
C PRO A 7 6.62 -16.15 8.25
N ARG A 8 6.83 -16.51 6.98
CA ARG A 8 6.40 -15.70 5.84
C ARG A 8 4.88 -15.83 5.79
N ALA A 9 4.17 -15.04 6.58
CA ALA A 9 2.77 -14.74 6.33
C ALA A 9 2.72 -14.11 4.93
N GLY A 10 2.43 -14.93 3.92
CA GLY A 10 2.40 -14.48 2.55
C GLY A 10 1.17 -13.60 2.36
N ILE A 11 1.25 -12.63 1.44
CA ILE A 11 0.07 -11.93 0.91
C ILE A 11 -1.04 -12.91 0.46
N ARG A 12 -0.69 -14.17 0.20
CA ARG A 12 -1.58 -15.27 -0.20
C ARG A 12 -2.51 -15.76 0.91
N ASP A 13 -2.16 -15.53 2.18
CA ASP A 13 -2.90 -16.09 3.32
C ASP A 13 -3.83 -15.05 3.96
N ARG A 14 -3.86 -13.81 3.45
CA ARG A 14 -4.78 -12.78 3.93
C ARG A 14 -6.18 -13.10 3.40
N PRO A 15 -7.17 -13.44 4.25
CA PRO A 15 -8.53 -13.59 3.78
C PRO A 15 -8.95 -12.26 3.15
N LEU A 16 -9.28 -12.30 1.86
CA LEU A 16 -9.93 -11.17 1.20
C LEU A 16 -11.23 -10.97 1.97
N ALA A 17 -11.31 -9.91 2.78
CA ALA A 17 -12.58 -9.47 3.33
C ALA A 17 -13.47 -9.14 2.14
N GLN A 18 -14.35 -10.07 1.79
CA GLN A 18 -15.32 -9.92 0.71
C GLN A 18 -16.42 -9.03 1.25
N THR A 19 -16.24 -7.72 1.12
CA THR A 19 -17.32 -6.77 1.36
C THR A 19 -18.44 -7.09 0.38
N PRO A 20 -19.68 -7.34 0.83
CA PRO A 20 -20.79 -7.55 -0.08
C PRO A 20 -20.93 -6.31 -0.96
N ILE A 21 -20.88 -6.51 -2.29
CA ILE A 21 -21.12 -5.43 -3.25
C ILE A 21 -22.61 -5.09 -3.16
N ALA A 22 -22.92 -4.10 -2.32
CA ALA A 22 -24.27 -3.61 -2.14
C ALA A 22 -24.78 -2.97 -3.44
N THR A 23 -25.98 -3.36 -3.84
CA THR A 23 -26.66 -3.08 -5.11
C THR A 23 -27.17 -1.63 -5.23
N ALA A 24 -26.29 -0.65 -5.04
CA ALA A 24 -26.52 0.74 -5.42
C ALA A 24 -25.18 1.48 -5.41
N TYR A 25 -24.72 1.99 -6.55
CA TYR A 25 -23.68 3.01 -6.55
C TYR A 25 -24.27 4.28 -5.93
N ARG A 26 -24.12 4.39 -4.61
CA ARG A 26 -24.44 5.62 -3.90
C ARG A 26 -23.32 6.60 -4.21
N TRP A 27 -23.64 7.63 -4.98
CA TRP A 27 -22.76 8.77 -5.20
C TRP A 27 -22.67 9.58 -3.92
N GLU A 28 -21.86 9.09 -2.99
CA GLU A 28 -21.55 9.74 -1.73
C GLU A 28 -20.19 10.43 -1.83
N ALA A 29 -19.99 11.45 -0.99
CA ALA A 29 -18.69 12.08 -0.88
C ALA A 29 -17.65 11.07 -0.37
N LEU A 30 -16.46 11.11 -0.95
CA LEU A 30 -15.33 10.37 -0.40
C LEU A 30 -15.04 10.84 1.04
N PRO A 31 -14.54 9.95 1.90
CA PRO A 31 -14.15 10.34 3.24
C PRO A 31 -13.02 11.39 3.18
N MET A 32 -13.04 12.33 4.11
CA MET A 32 -12.01 13.38 4.22
C MET A 32 -10.60 12.81 4.45
N THR A 33 -10.53 11.60 4.99
CA THR A 33 -9.29 10.86 5.25
C THR A 33 -9.34 9.49 4.59
N ALA A 34 -8.29 9.12 3.87
CA ALA A 34 -8.16 7.79 3.31
C ALA A 34 -8.11 6.73 4.44
N PRO A 35 -8.82 5.58 4.29
CA PRO A 35 -8.73 4.50 5.25
C PRO A 35 -7.31 3.90 5.25
N PHE A 36 -6.86 3.44 6.41
CA PHE A 36 -5.57 2.78 6.58
C PHE A 36 -5.72 1.52 7.45
N PRO A 37 -4.88 0.49 7.25
CA PRO A 37 -4.85 -0.69 8.13
C PRO A 37 -4.50 -0.31 9.57
N GLU A 38 -5.11 -0.99 10.55
CA GLU A 38 -4.87 -0.76 11.98
C GLU A 38 -3.40 -0.96 12.38
N ASP A 39 -2.72 -1.90 11.74
CA ASP A 39 -1.31 -2.23 11.96
C ASP A 39 -0.34 -1.33 11.17
N ASN A 40 -0.87 -0.46 10.29
CA ASN A 40 -0.06 0.46 9.49
C ASN A 40 -0.67 1.87 9.43
N PRO A 41 -0.86 2.55 10.58
CA PRO A 41 -1.33 3.92 10.58
C PRO A 41 -0.29 4.86 9.96
N PRO A 42 -0.74 5.97 9.36
CA PRO A 42 0.14 6.99 8.82
C PRO A 42 0.87 7.71 9.95
N SER A 43 2.10 8.14 9.66
CA SER A 43 2.84 9.10 10.48
C SER A 43 3.48 10.13 9.56
N PRO A 44 3.81 11.35 10.03
CA PRO A 44 4.49 12.35 9.21
C PRO A 44 5.77 11.81 8.56
N ALA A 45 6.55 11.01 9.31
CA ALA A 45 7.75 10.37 8.81
C ALA A 45 7.46 9.32 7.71
N LYS A 46 6.43 8.47 7.89
CA LYS A 46 6.00 7.50 6.85
C LYS A 46 5.51 8.19 5.60
N ILE A 47 4.74 9.27 5.73
CA ILE A 47 4.24 10.05 4.59
C ILE A 47 5.40 10.68 3.82
N ALA A 48 6.34 11.33 4.52
CA ALA A 48 7.52 11.93 3.90
C ALA A 48 8.43 10.88 3.23
N LEU A 49 8.59 9.71 3.85
CA LEU A 49 9.29 8.60 3.24
C LEU A 49 8.57 8.06 1.99
N GLY A 50 7.27 7.79 2.09
CA GLY A 50 6.45 7.30 0.98
C GLY A 50 6.49 8.24 -0.22
N LYS A 51 6.41 9.56 0.02
CA LYS A 51 6.59 10.57 -1.02
C LYS A 51 7.96 10.42 -1.69
N ARG A 52 9.06 10.32 -0.95
CA ARG A 52 10.39 10.13 -1.54
C ARG A 52 10.47 8.87 -2.40
N LEU A 53 9.95 7.75 -1.89
CA LEU A 53 9.97 6.46 -2.59
C LEU A 53 9.12 6.47 -3.87
N PHE A 54 7.97 7.16 -3.87
CA PHE A 54 7.10 7.27 -5.06
C PHE A 54 7.82 7.89 -6.27
N PHE A 55 8.78 8.78 -6.04
CA PHE A 55 9.61 9.42 -7.06
C PHE A 55 10.99 8.77 -7.24
N ASP A 56 11.34 7.72 -6.47
CA ASP A 56 12.67 7.13 -6.50
C ASP A 56 12.77 6.03 -7.56
N LYS A 57 13.48 6.33 -8.65
CA LYS A 57 13.72 5.37 -9.73
C LYS A 57 14.55 4.16 -9.29
N ARG A 58 15.31 4.26 -8.20
CA ARG A 58 16.13 3.15 -7.70
C ARG A 58 15.33 1.93 -7.25
N LEU A 59 14.00 2.08 -7.16
CA LEU A 59 13.10 0.97 -6.90
C LEU A 59 12.78 0.14 -8.15
N SER A 60 13.11 0.61 -9.37
CA SER A 60 13.06 -0.24 -10.58
C SER A 60 14.35 -1.02 -10.76
N ARG A 61 14.26 -2.14 -11.49
CA ARG A 61 15.39 -3.05 -11.73
C ARG A 61 16.61 -2.38 -12.36
N ASP A 62 16.40 -1.38 -13.20
CA ASP A 62 17.39 -0.69 -14.04
C ASP A 62 17.54 0.80 -13.72
N ASN A 63 16.91 1.27 -12.64
CA ASN A 63 16.90 2.67 -12.20
C ASN A 63 16.29 3.68 -13.20
N GLN A 64 15.45 3.24 -14.14
CA GLN A 64 14.86 4.12 -15.16
C GLN A 64 13.46 4.65 -14.83
N VAL A 65 12.68 3.89 -14.06
CA VAL A 65 11.24 4.14 -13.85
C VAL A 65 10.94 4.31 -12.36
N ALA A 66 10.15 5.31 -12.01
CA ALA A 66 9.54 5.46 -10.69
C ALA A 66 8.01 5.28 -10.81
N CYS A 67 7.30 5.18 -9.69
CA CYS A 67 5.83 5.17 -9.71
C CYS A 67 5.28 6.44 -10.39
N ALA A 68 5.89 7.59 -10.09
CA ALA A 68 5.55 8.89 -10.68
C ALA A 68 5.80 8.98 -12.19
N SER A 69 6.52 8.02 -12.80
CA SER A 69 6.75 8.03 -14.25
C SER A 69 5.48 7.74 -15.05
N CYS A 70 4.48 7.07 -14.44
CA CYS A 70 3.21 6.73 -15.10
C CYS A 70 1.97 7.31 -14.40
N HIS A 71 2.05 7.61 -13.09
CA HIS A 71 0.94 8.17 -12.31
C HIS A 71 1.26 9.62 -11.92
N VAL A 72 0.92 10.55 -12.82
CA VAL A 72 1.25 11.98 -12.74
C VAL A 72 0.18 12.82 -12.04
#